data_AF-A0A5C4US50-F1
#
_entry.id   AF-A0A5C4US50-F1
#
_cell.length_a   1.000
_cell.length_b   1.000
_cell.length_c   1.000
_cell.angle_alpha   90.00
_cell.angle_beta   90.00
_cell.angle_gamma   90.00
#
_symmetry.space_group_name_H-M   'P 1'
#
loop_
_entity.id
_entity.type
_entity.pdbx_description
1 polymer ?
#
loop_
_entity_poly.entity_id
_entity_poly.type
_entity_poly.pdbx_seq_one_letter_code
_entity_poly.pdbx_strand_id
1 'polypeptide(L)'
;MSWKKGVALLLCSAVAACSATSGWIQATGSDPVILVHTGGETGAVGIESRLAYHAASKCVVLQAGDGINIPIWPPGTEPIVVDGRRGVDVKGVGRFLDGDRVQLGGNAADEEMIPSVADVRRCTGLPGRQKLIVVGQVGR
;
A
#
# COMPACT_ATOMS: atom_id res chain seq x y z
N MET A 1 55.27 31.94 -9.11
CA MET A 1 54.53 30.85 -8.46
C MET A 1 53.30 31.42 -7.78
N SER A 2 52.10 31.21 -8.34
CA SER A 2 50.82 31.55 -7.69
C SER A 2 49.70 30.84 -8.44
N TRP A 3 49.26 29.67 -7.97
CA TRP A 3 48.12 28.95 -8.51
C TRP A 3 46.88 29.27 -7.66
N LYS A 4 45.87 29.89 -8.28
CA LYS A 4 44.55 30.11 -7.69
C LYS A 4 43.61 28.92 -7.95
N LYS A 5 43.04 28.40 -6.86
CA LYS A 5 41.64 28.00 -6.61
C LYS A 5 40.91 27.11 -7.62
N GLY A 6 40.25 26.08 -7.08
CA GLY A 6 39.09 25.44 -7.71
C GLY A 6 38.43 24.42 -6.79
N VAL A 7 37.60 24.88 -5.84
CA VAL A 7 36.68 24.00 -5.09
C VAL A 7 35.41 23.87 -5.93
N ALA A 8 35.13 22.67 -6.43
CA ALA A 8 33.91 22.36 -7.14
C ALA A 8 32.77 22.10 -6.14
N LEU A 9 31.75 22.97 -6.15
CA LEU A 9 30.48 22.73 -5.46
C LEU A 9 29.69 21.67 -6.22
N LEU A 10 29.53 20.49 -5.61
CA LEU A 10 28.57 19.47 -6.03
C LEU A 10 27.17 19.88 -5.57
N LEU A 11 26.37 20.40 -6.51
CA LEU A 11 24.93 20.59 -6.36
C LEU A 11 24.24 19.22 -6.39
N CYS A 12 23.88 18.67 -5.23
CA CYS A 12 22.91 17.59 -5.14
C CYS A 12 21.50 18.17 -5.40
N SER A 13 21.05 18.13 -6.65
CA SER A 13 19.66 18.36 -7.01
C SER A 13 18.81 17.19 -6.52
N ALA A 14 18.32 17.26 -5.28
CA ALA A 14 17.28 16.38 -4.80
C ALA A 14 15.96 16.77 -5.47
N VAL A 15 15.62 16.09 -6.57
CA VAL A 15 14.30 16.20 -7.18
C VAL A 15 13.32 15.51 -6.23
N ALA A 16 12.69 16.28 -5.36
CA ALA A 16 11.51 15.83 -4.64
C ALA A 16 10.39 15.64 -5.67
N ALA A 17 10.27 14.43 -6.20
CA ALA A 17 9.14 14.03 -7.02
C ALA A 17 7.89 13.97 -6.13
N CYS A 18 7.30 15.13 -5.86
CA CYS A 18 5.97 15.20 -5.28
C CYS A 18 4.98 14.91 -6.43
N SER A 19 4.83 13.64 -6.77
CA SER A 19 3.76 13.16 -7.64
C SER A 19 2.48 13.20 -6.84
N ALA A 20 1.91 14.40 -6.66
CA ALA A 20 0.54 14.56 -6.18
C ALA A 20 -0.41 14.15 -7.30
N THR A 21 -0.52 12.84 -7.53
CA THR A 21 -1.55 12.29 -8.41
C THR A 21 -2.86 12.43 -7.66
N SER A 22 -3.78 13.22 -8.21
CA SER A 22 -5.15 13.44 -7.75
C SER A 22 -6.00 12.16 -7.95
N GLY A 23 -5.57 11.07 -7.33
CA GLY A 23 -6.27 9.80 -7.30
C GLY A 23 -6.92 9.58 -5.94
N TRP A 24 -8.07 8.91 -5.92
CA TRP A 24 -8.74 8.50 -4.68
C TRP A 24 -8.02 7.34 -3.98
N ILE A 25 -7.04 6.71 -4.63
CA ILE A 25 -6.09 5.72 -4.07
C ILE A 25 -4.70 6.35 -3.99
N GLN A 26 -4.03 6.16 -2.86
CA GLN A 26 -2.66 6.55 -2.63
C GLN A 26 -1.84 5.34 -2.15
N ALA A 27 -0.58 5.26 -2.57
CA ALA A 27 0.37 4.33 -1.96
C ALA A 27 1.11 5.04 -0.82
N THR A 28 1.32 4.34 0.30
CA THR A 28 2.09 4.85 1.44
C THR A 28 3.02 3.78 2.00
N GLY A 29 4.12 4.21 2.62
CA GLY A 29 5.18 3.33 3.11
C GLY A 29 6.24 2.96 2.07
N SER A 30 7.28 2.26 2.53
CA SER A 30 8.39 1.76 1.70
C SER A 30 8.72 0.28 1.93
N ASP A 31 8.48 -0.23 3.14
CA ASP A 31 8.55 -1.64 3.54
C ASP A 31 7.78 -1.81 4.87
N PRO A 32 6.50 -2.18 4.86
CA PRO A 32 5.71 -2.48 3.67
C PRO A 32 5.20 -1.23 2.95
N VAL A 33 4.80 -1.41 1.69
CA VAL A 33 3.93 -0.49 0.94
C VAL A 33 2.48 -0.95 1.09
N ILE A 34 1.58 0.00 1.30
CA ILE A 34 0.13 -0.25 1.35
C ILE A 34 -0.61 0.75 0.47
N LEU A 35 -1.80 0.37 0.01
CA LEU A 35 -2.70 1.27 -0.68
C LEU A 35 -3.76 1.77 0.30
N VAL A 36 -4.05 3.06 0.29
CA VAL A 36 -5.09 3.70 1.10
C VAL A 36 -6.04 4.47 0.18
N HIS A 37 -7.33 4.49 0.49
CA HIS A 37 -8.28 5.36 -0.20
C HIS A 37 -8.54 6.65 0.60
N THR A 38 -9.01 7.70 -0.09
CA THR A 38 -9.28 9.03 0.53
C THR A 38 -10.75 9.24 0.92
N GLY A 39 -11.65 8.32 0.60
CA GLY A 39 -13.06 8.37 0.99
C GLY A 39 -13.91 7.25 0.38
N GLY A 40 -15.18 7.17 0.78
CA GLY A 40 -16.18 6.21 0.26
C GLY A 40 -16.69 5.24 1.32
N GLU A 41 -18.01 5.08 1.42
CA GLU A 41 -18.63 3.95 2.11
C GLU A 41 -18.52 2.73 1.20
N THR A 42 -17.99 1.64 1.72
CA THR A 42 -17.96 0.38 0.99
C THR A 42 -19.03 -0.54 1.56
N GLY A 43 -19.71 -1.27 0.70
CA GLY A 43 -20.70 -2.26 1.08
C GLY A 43 -20.12 -3.34 2.00
N ALA A 44 -21.02 -4.05 2.68
CA ALA A 44 -20.69 -5.01 3.73
C ALA A 44 -20.41 -6.42 3.19
N VAL A 45 -19.58 -6.58 2.15
CA VAL A 45 -19.13 -7.94 1.80
C VAL A 45 -18.09 -8.37 2.83
N GLY A 46 -18.46 -9.31 3.69
CA GLY A 46 -17.55 -9.94 4.65
C GLY A 46 -16.56 -10.86 3.94
N ILE A 47 -15.31 -10.43 3.82
CA ILE A 47 -14.18 -11.19 3.29
C ILE A 47 -13.37 -11.68 4.48
N GLU A 48 -13.39 -12.99 4.72
CA GLU A 48 -12.42 -13.63 5.61
C GLU A 48 -11.17 -13.99 4.79
N SER A 49 -10.00 -13.56 5.25
CA SER A 49 -8.73 -13.81 4.57
C SER A 49 -7.57 -13.84 5.54
N ARG A 50 -6.38 -14.16 5.02
CA ARG A 50 -5.11 -14.06 5.74
C ARG A 50 -4.30 -12.91 5.15
N LEU A 51 -3.80 -12.03 6.01
CA LEU A 51 -2.87 -11.00 5.63
C LEU A 51 -1.53 -11.64 5.25
N ALA A 52 -0.94 -11.22 4.14
CA ALA A 52 0.34 -11.75 3.66
C ALA A 52 1.26 -10.61 3.22
N TYR A 53 2.54 -10.72 3.53
CA TYR A 53 3.57 -9.83 3.00
C TYR A 53 4.17 -10.40 1.70
N HIS A 54 4.07 -9.68 0.60
CA HIS A 54 4.65 -10.09 -0.68
C HIS A 54 6.03 -9.48 -0.87
N ALA A 55 7.09 -10.23 -0.53
CA ALA A 55 8.46 -9.73 -0.44
C ALA A 55 9.00 -9.05 -1.72
N ALA A 56 8.63 -9.54 -2.91
CA ALA A 56 9.14 -8.99 -4.17
C ALA A 56 8.58 -7.58 -4.48
N SER A 57 7.32 -7.32 -4.12
CA SER A 57 6.70 -5.99 -4.28
C SER A 57 6.71 -5.16 -3.01
N LYS A 58 7.07 -5.76 -1.88
CA LYS A 58 6.97 -5.20 -0.54
C LYS A 58 5.55 -4.78 -0.15
N CYS A 59 4.51 -5.30 -0.81
CA CYS A 59 3.14 -4.94 -0.50
C CYS A 59 2.52 -5.89 0.53
N VAL A 60 1.63 -5.36 1.37
CA VAL A 60 0.72 -6.17 2.18
C VAL A 60 -0.52 -6.51 1.33
N VAL A 61 -0.83 -7.79 1.24
CA VAL A 61 -1.93 -8.34 0.44
C VAL A 61 -2.80 -9.28 1.26
N LEU A 62 -3.91 -9.73 0.69
CA LEU A 62 -4.82 -10.72 1.25
C LEU A 62 -4.73 -12.00 0.43
N GLN A 63 -4.53 -13.14 1.08
CA GLN A 63 -4.48 -14.42 0.40
C GLN A 63 -5.89 -14.87 -0.02
N ALA A 64 -6.08 -15.22 -1.29
CA ALA A 64 -7.40 -15.55 -1.85
C ALA A 64 -7.32 -16.77 -2.77
N GLY A 65 -7.45 -17.98 -2.22
CA GLY A 65 -7.45 -19.22 -3.00
C GLY A 65 -6.17 -19.38 -3.85
N ASP A 66 -6.33 -19.38 -5.17
CA ASP A 66 -5.26 -19.46 -6.17
C ASP A 66 -4.63 -18.09 -6.53
N GLY A 67 -5.09 -17.01 -5.90
CA GLY A 67 -4.64 -15.65 -6.16
C GLY A 67 -4.50 -14.81 -4.90
N ILE A 68 -4.50 -13.50 -5.10
CA ILE A 68 -4.38 -12.51 -4.03
C ILE A 68 -5.44 -11.42 -4.23
N ASN A 69 -5.91 -10.86 -3.12
CA ASN A 69 -6.66 -9.63 -3.13
C ASN A 69 -5.75 -8.50 -2.64
N ILE A 70 -5.82 -7.33 -3.26
CA ILE A 70 -5.04 -6.17 -2.90
C ILE A 70 -5.94 -5.25 -2.07
N PRO A 71 -5.72 -5.13 -0.76
CA PRO A 71 -6.51 -4.25 0.06
C PRO A 71 -6.13 -2.79 -0.21
N ILE A 72 -7.15 -1.97 -0.45
CA ILE A 72 -7.07 -0.52 -0.39
C ILE A 72 -7.70 -0.13 0.94
N TRP A 73 -6.85 0.21 1.90
CA TRP A 73 -7.22 0.44 3.30
C TRP A 73 -7.92 1.78 3.53
N PRO A 74 -8.72 1.91 4.60
CA PRO A 74 -9.36 3.17 4.93
C PRO A 74 -8.33 4.25 5.30
N PRO A 75 -8.72 5.54 5.20
CA PRO A 75 -7.88 6.66 5.55
C PRO A 75 -7.27 6.53 6.95
N GLY A 76 -5.99 6.88 7.08
CA GLY A 76 -5.27 6.82 8.36
C GLY A 76 -4.77 5.43 8.75
N THR A 77 -4.87 4.43 7.85
CA THR A 77 -4.14 3.17 8.00
C THR A 77 -2.66 3.40 7.73
N GLU A 78 -1.80 2.88 8.62
CA GLU A 78 -0.36 3.05 8.53
C GLU A 78 0.36 1.71 8.28
N PRO A 79 1.40 1.68 7.43
CA PRO A 79 2.26 0.51 7.30
C PRO A 79 3.14 0.37 8.55
N ILE A 80 3.26 -0.85 9.08
CA ILE A 80 4.03 -1.11 10.30
C ILE A 80 4.97 -2.30 10.14
N VAL A 81 6.01 -2.31 10.97
CA VAL A 81 6.89 -3.46 11.20
C VAL A 81 6.97 -3.71 12.70
N VAL A 82 6.61 -4.92 13.13
CA VAL A 82 6.65 -5.36 14.53
C VAL A 82 7.36 -6.71 14.57
N ASP A 83 8.45 -6.81 15.35
CA ASP A 83 9.24 -8.04 15.50
C ASP A 83 9.63 -8.68 14.15
N GLY A 84 9.96 -7.84 13.16
CA GLY A 84 10.33 -8.26 11.81
C GLY A 84 9.16 -8.63 10.89
N ARG A 85 7.93 -8.71 11.40
CA ARG A 85 6.71 -8.94 10.61
C ARG A 85 6.17 -7.63 10.08
N ARG A 86 5.81 -7.61 8.79
CA ARG A 86 5.20 -6.45 8.11
C ARG A 86 3.68 -6.51 8.27
N GLY A 87 3.04 -5.36 8.31
CA GLY A 87 1.59 -5.31 8.43
C GLY A 87 1.02 -3.90 8.34
N VAL A 88 -0.16 -3.75 8.90
CA VAL A 88 -0.90 -2.48 8.95
C VAL A 88 -1.40 -2.17 10.36
N ASP A 89 -1.42 -0.90 10.73
CA ASP A 89 -2.17 -0.37 11.87
C ASP A 89 -3.39 0.38 11.35
N VAL A 90 -4.58 -0.18 11.56
CA VAL A 90 -5.84 0.41 11.13
C VAL A 90 -6.39 1.26 12.26
N LYS A 91 -6.48 2.57 12.03
CA LYS A 91 -6.94 3.54 13.02
C LYS A 91 -8.29 3.13 13.64
N GLY A 92 -8.30 2.99 14.96
CA GLY A 92 -9.50 2.63 15.72
C GLY A 92 -9.84 1.12 15.76
N VAL A 93 -9.06 0.27 15.08
CA VAL A 93 -9.26 -1.19 15.03
C VAL A 93 -8.03 -1.94 15.56
N GLY A 94 -6.85 -1.51 15.14
CA GLY A 94 -5.56 -2.00 15.62
C GLY A 94 -4.70 -2.64 14.55
N ARG A 95 -3.74 -3.44 15.00
CA ARG A 95 -2.62 -3.96 14.20
C ARG A 95 -2.92 -5.34 13.65
N PHE A 96 -2.58 -5.53 12.38
CA PHE A 96 -2.64 -6.80 11.67
C PHE A 96 -1.31 -7.03 10.98
N LEU A 97 -0.68 -8.16 11.25
CA LEU A 97 0.64 -8.52 10.78
C LEU A 97 0.57 -9.69 9.80
N ASP A 98 1.63 -9.85 9.01
CA ASP A 98 1.82 -10.97 8.09
C ASP A 98 1.54 -12.31 8.77
N GLY A 99 0.57 -13.05 8.23
CA GLY A 99 0.06 -14.30 8.77
C GLY A 99 -1.21 -14.18 9.61
N ASP A 100 -1.68 -12.98 9.98
CA ASP A 100 -2.91 -12.84 10.77
C ASP A 100 -4.17 -13.12 9.94
N ARG A 101 -5.21 -13.67 10.58
CA ARG A 101 -6.55 -13.72 9.98
C ARG A 101 -7.22 -12.37 10.14
N VAL A 102 -7.94 -11.95 9.11
CA VAL A 102 -8.69 -10.70 9.08
C VAL A 102 -10.08 -10.93 8.52
N GLN A 103 -11.03 -10.19 9.07
CA GLN A 103 -12.36 -10.07 8.49
C GLN A 103 -12.53 -8.66 7.95
N LEU A 104 -12.80 -8.51 6.67
CA LEU A 104 -12.89 -7.21 6.01
C LEU A 104 -14.28 -7.01 5.42
N GLY A 105 -14.84 -5.82 5.56
CA GLY A 105 -15.99 -5.34 4.81
C GLY A 105 -15.51 -4.47 3.66
N GLY A 106 -15.97 -4.74 2.44
CA GLY A 106 -15.49 -4.01 1.28
C GLY A 106 -16.25 -4.25 -0.03
N ASN A 107 -15.82 -3.53 -1.06
CA ASN A 107 -16.27 -3.71 -2.45
C ASN A 107 -15.07 -3.96 -3.36
N ALA A 108 -15.29 -4.68 -4.46
CA ALA A 108 -14.29 -4.75 -5.51
C ALA A 108 -14.12 -3.36 -6.16
N ALA A 109 -12.88 -2.97 -6.46
CA ALA A 109 -12.60 -1.78 -7.28
C ALA A 109 -12.49 -2.18 -8.76
N ASP A 110 -13.10 -1.39 -9.63
CA ASP A 110 -12.89 -1.49 -11.07
C ASP A 110 -11.46 -1.08 -11.44
N GLU A 111 -10.84 -1.84 -12.34
CA GLU A 111 -9.44 -1.65 -12.71
C GLU A 111 -9.17 -0.28 -13.33
N GLU A 112 -10.17 0.27 -14.03
CA GLU A 112 -10.14 1.60 -14.65
C GLU A 112 -9.98 2.74 -13.62
N MET A 113 -10.34 2.49 -12.36
CA MET A 113 -10.23 3.48 -11.28
C MET A 113 -8.85 3.52 -10.64
N ILE A 114 -7.94 2.62 -11.02
CA ILE A 114 -6.60 2.50 -10.43
C ILE A 114 -5.64 3.50 -11.08
N PRO A 115 -5.04 4.41 -10.32
CA PRO A 115 -4.04 5.32 -10.86
C PRO A 115 -2.84 4.57 -11.45
N SER A 116 -2.36 4.98 -12.62
CA SER A 116 -1.15 4.43 -13.25
C SER A 116 0.17 4.88 -12.59
N VAL A 117 0.13 5.15 -11.28
CA VAL A 117 1.27 5.63 -10.50
C VAL A 117 2.16 4.45 -10.15
N ALA A 118 3.48 4.61 -10.24
CA ALA A 118 4.45 3.52 -10.09
C ALA A 118 4.28 2.71 -8.79
N ASP A 119 4.09 3.38 -7.65
CA ASP A 119 3.90 2.69 -6.37
C ASP A 119 2.55 1.97 -6.26
N VAL A 120 1.50 2.49 -6.90
CA VAL A 120 0.22 1.78 -7.01
C VAL A 120 0.38 0.54 -7.89
N ARG A 121 0.99 0.70 -9.07
CA ARG A 121 1.28 -0.39 -10.01
C ARG A 121 2.21 -1.46 -9.40
N ARG A 122 3.07 -1.11 -8.45
CA ARG A 122 3.89 -2.06 -7.69
C ARG A 122 3.01 -3.09 -6.96
N CYS A 123 1.90 -2.65 -6.37
CA CYS A 123 0.99 -3.54 -5.65
C CYS A 123 -0.09 -4.16 -6.55
N THR A 124 -0.43 -3.53 -7.70
CA THR A 124 -1.49 -4.00 -8.61
C THR A 124 -1.01 -4.72 -9.86
N GLY A 125 0.30 -4.82 -10.06
CA GLY A 125 0.94 -5.53 -11.18
C GLY A 125 1.57 -6.86 -10.76
N LEU A 126 1.04 -7.52 -9.72
CA LEU A 126 1.58 -8.78 -9.24
C LEU A 126 1.29 -9.92 -10.24
N PRO A 127 2.01 -11.05 -10.19
CA PRO A 127 1.64 -12.20 -11.01
C PRO A 127 0.39 -12.90 -10.46
N GLY A 128 -0.42 -13.47 -11.35
CA GLY A 128 -1.60 -14.27 -11.00
C GLY A 128 -2.90 -13.47 -10.89
N ARG A 129 -3.98 -14.15 -10.49
CA ARG A 129 -5.30 -13.54 -10.34
C ARG A 129 -5.30 -12.55 -9.19
N GLN A 130 -5.69 -11.32 -9.49
CA GLN A 130 -5.81 -10.24 -8.52
C GLN A 130 -7.22 -9.67 -8.52
N LYS A 131 -7.69 -9.28 -7.33
CA LYS A 131 -8.82 -8.37 -7.19
C LYS A 131 -8.44 -7.25 -6.24
N LEU A 132 -8.80 -6.02 -6.58
CA LEU A 132 -8.66 -4.91 -5.66
C LEU A 132 -9.89 -4.82 -4.78
N ILE A 133 -9.68 -4.64 -3.49
CA ILE A 133 -10.74 -4.57 -2.49
C ILE A 133 -10.62 -3.23 -1.79
N VAL A 134 -11.61 -2.36 -1.97
CA VAL A 134 -11.75 -1.16 -1.15
C VAL A 134 -12.31 -1.59 0.19
N VAL A 135 -11.55 -1.37 1.25
CA VAL A 135 -11.85 -1.81 2.61
C VAL A 135 -12.52 -0.68 3.38
N GLY A 136 -13.82 -0.80 3.68
CA GLY A 136 -14.53 0.17 4.52
C GLY A 136 -14.82 -0.31 5.93
N GLN A 137 -14.67 -1.61 6.22
CA GLN A 137 -14.72 -2.12 7.59
C GLN A 137 -13.62 -3.17 7.83
N VAL A 138 -13.10 -3.18 9.05
CA VAL A 138 -12.08 -4.15 9.49
C VAL A 138 -12.50 -4.73 10.83
N GLY A 139 -12.56 -6.06 10.89
CA GLY A 139 -12.87 -6.88 12.07
C GLY A 139 -11.77 -7.91 12.34
N ARG A 140 -11.84 -8.52 13.53
CA ARG A 140 -10.93 -9.58 13.99
C ARG A 140 -11.62 -10.93 14.01
#